data_AF-A0A973UHR9-F1
#
_entry.id   AF-A0A973UHR9-F1
#
_cell.length_a   1.000
_cell.length_b   1.000
_cell.length_c   1.000
_cell.angle_alpha   90.00
_cell.angle_beta   90.00
_cell.angle_gamma   90.00
#
_symmetry.space_group_name_H-M   'P 1'
#
loop_
_entity.id
_entity.type
_entity.pdbx_description
1 polymer ?
#
loop_
_entity_poly.entity_id
_entity_poly.type
_entity_poly.pdbx_seq_one_letter_code
_entity_poly.pdbx_strand_id
1 'polypeptide(L)'
;MSLISTLARLEAVSTGSAQPAATVRHRHLSDRPLVFVPLTTAGEAGAPLGALVGTNRDAPHLLVVPQPRDRDLRFAFLAELADIVLPYIDAHADAVEAAERNETDPETGKRVKVEVELCADAAQLIVPNRTGIDFVRLLGRSMRFRRTAEQDPEAPYPAPPRVPLLGRWLTHFGERARV
;
A
#
# COMPACT_ATOMS: atom_id res chain seq x y z
N MET A 1 -2.85 20.03 -23.71
CA MET A 1 -3.66 20.31 -22.51
C MET A 1 -4.84 21.17 -22.94
N SER A 2 -6.05 20.92 -22.42
CA SER A 2 -7.22 21.76 -22.72
C SER A 2 -7.25 23.02 -21.85
N LEU A 3 -8.00 24.04 -22.28
CA LEU A 3 -8.26 25.25 -21.47
C LEU A 3 -8.84 24.89 -20.10
N ILE A 4 -9.79 23.94 -20.06
CA ILE A 4 -10.39 23.44 -18.81
C ILE A 4 -9.33 22.87 -17.86
N SER A 5 -8.38 22.07 -18.38
CA SER A 5 -7.30 21.52 -17.54
C SER A 5 -6.34 22.58 -17.02
N THR A 6 -6.21 23.71 -17.74
CA THR A 6 -5.37 24.84 -17.31
C THR A 6 -6.06 25.64 -16.22
N LEU A 7 -7.36 25.94 -16.40
CA LEU A 7 -8.17 26.62 -15.39
C LEU A 7 -8.18 25.83 -14.07
N ALA A 8 -8.48 24.53 -14.12
CA ALA A 8 -8.50 23.66 -12.94
C ALA A 8 -7.14 23.66 -12.19
N ARG A 9 -6.01 23.75 -12.90
CA ARG A 9 -4.68 23.87 -12.28
C ARG A 9 -4.49 25.22 -11.60
N LEU A 10 -4.91 26.32 -12.24
CA LEU A 10 -4.83 27.66 -11.65
C LEU A 10 -5.69 27.76 -10.39
N GLU A 11 -6.91 27.23 -10.43
CA GLU A 11 -7.80 27.13 -9.27
C GLU A 11 -7.20 26.25 -8.17
N ALA A 12 -6.58 25.12 -8.53
CA ALA A 12 -5.92 24.27 -7.55
C ALA A 12 -4.76 24.98 -6.84
N VAL A 13 -3.96 25.74 -7.58
CA VAL A 13 -2.89 26.56 -7.00
C VAL A 13 -3.47 27.66 -6.12
N SER A 14 -4.54 28.33 -6.56
CA SER A 14 -5.17 29.42 -5.80
C SER A 14 -5.84 28.96 -4.50
N THR A 15 -6.43 27.76 -4.51
CA THR A 15 -7.20 27.23 -3.37
C THR A 15 -6.39 26.28 -2.48
N GLY A 16 -5.19 25.88 -2.93
CA GLY A 16 -4.39 24.83 -2.29
C GLY A 16 -5.05 23.45 -2.33
N SER A 17 -6.09 23.25 -3.13
CA SER A 17 -6.87 22.00 -3.19
C SER A 17 -7.00 21.49 -4.62
N ALA A 18 -6.83 20.18 -4.82
CA ALA A 18 -7.04 19.59 -6.13
C ALA A 18 -8.48 19.80 -6.63
N GLN A 19 -8.64 20.22 -7.88
CA GLN A 19 -9.95 20.43 -8.48
C GLN A 19 -10.54 19.13 -9.05
N PRO A 20 -11.83 18.85 -8.85
CA PRO A 20 -12.49 17.71 -9.46
C PRO A 20 -12.39 17.75 -11.00
N ALA A 21 -11.80 16.72 -11.59
CA ALA A 21 -11.71 16.59 -13.05
C ALA A 21 -12.92 15.84 -13.66
N ALA A 22 -13.73 15.19 -12.83
CA ALA A 22 -14.90 14.42 -13.22
C ALA A 22 -15.99 14.51 -12.13
N THR A 23 -17.26 14.42 -12.56
CA THR A 23 -18.43 14.40 -11.65
C THR A 23 -18.70 13.04 -11.04
N VAL A 24 -18.11 11.97 -11.62
CA VAL A 24 -18.27 10.59 -11.17
C VAL A 24 -16.92 9.88 -11.05
N ARG A 25 -16.83 8.91 -10.14
CA ARG A 25 -15.68 8.02 -10.02
C ARG A 25 -15.97 6.77 -10.87
N HIS A 26 -15.15 6.51 -11.88
CA HIS A 26 -15.26 5.28 -12.68
C HIS A 26 -14.73 4.03 -11.97
N ARG A 27 -14.11 4.21 -10.80
CA ARG A 27 -13.63 3.12 -9.95
C ARG A 27 -14.19 3.30 -8.54
N HIS A 28 -14.55 2.18 -7.93
CA HIS A 28 -14.90 2.16 -6.52
C HIS A 28 -13.70 2.65 -5.70
N LEU A 29 -13.94 3.64 -4.85
CA LEU A 29 -12.99 4.10 -3.85
C LEU A 29 -13.60 3.74 -2.51
N SER A 30 -12.85 2.96 -1.72
CA SER A 30 -13.25 2.59 -0.37
C SER A 30 -13.50 3.85 0.46
N ASP A 31 -14.37 3.76 1.47
CA ASP A 31 -14.64 4.88 2.38
C ASP A 31 -13.43 5.22 3.27
N ARG A 32 -12.50 4.27 3.42
CA ARG A 32 -11.30 4.40 4.26
C ARG A 32 -10.06 3.89 3.52
N PRO A 33 -9.68 4.49 2.39
CA PRO A 33 -8.48 4.07 1.68
C PRO A 33 -7.25 4.43 2.51
N LEU A 34 -6.23 3.57 2.48
CA LEU A 34 -4.96 3.89 3.12
C LEU A 34 -4.18 4.86 2.24
N VAL A 35 -3.91 6.06 2.75
CA VAL A 35 -3.05 7.03 2.07
C VAL A 35 -1.62 6.84 2.55
N PHE A 36 -0.66 6.76 1.62
CA PHE A 36 0.77 6.68 1.89
C PHE A 36 1.51 7.76 1.11
N VAL A 37 2.07 8.73 1.82
CA VAL A 37 2.80 9.87 1.27
C VAL A 37 4.28 9.72 1.63
N PRO A 38 5.09 9.04 0.80
CA PRO A 38 6.51 8.87 1.09
C PRO A 38 7.30 10.15 0.85
N LEU A 39 8.27 10.40 1.72
CA LEU A 39 9.32 11.40 1.53
C LEU A 39 10.67 10.67 1.47
N THR A 40 11.42 10.89 0.39
CA THR A 40 12.69 10.19 0.13
C THR A 40 13.87 11.15 0.13
N THR A 41 15.04 10.71 0.58
CA THR A 41 16.26 11.49 0.42
C THR A 41 16.59 11.72 -1.05
N ALA A 42 17.12 12.91 -1.36
CA ALA A 42 17.74 13.14 -2.65
C ALA A 42 19.07 12.36 -2.73
N GLY A 43 19.33 11.73 -3.89
CA GLY A 43 20.61 11.09 -4.19
C GLY A 43 20.81 9.68 -3.62
N GLU A 44 19.87 9.13 -2.85
CA GLU A 44 19.95 7.76 -2.35
C GLU A 44 18.64 7.01 -2.62
N ALA A 45 18.68 6.11 -3.60
CA ALA A 45 17.49 5.38 -4.02
C ALA A 45 16.96 4.50 -2.88
N GLY A 46 15.72 4.75 -2.46
CA GLY A 46 15.03 3.90 -1.49
C GLY A 46 15.35 4.19 -0.02
N ALA A 47 16.05 5.29 0.29
CA ALA A 47 16.21 5.74 1.67
C ALA A 47 15.04 6.68 2.05
N PRO A 48 14.10 6.22 2.91
CA PRO A 48 13.02 7.07 3.40
C PRO A 48 13.59 8.16 4.32
N LEU A 49 13.14 9.39 4.15
CA LEU A 49 13.23 10.46 5.15
C LEU A 49 12.06 10.40 6.13
N GLY A 50 10.91 9.93 5.64
CA GLY A 50 9.70 9.78 6.40
C GLY A 50 8.51 9.44 5.53
N ALA A 51 7.34 9.33 6.15
CA ALA A 51 6.08 9.19 5.45
C ALA A 51 4.93 9.68 6.32
N LEU A 52 3.90 10.24 5.69
CA LEU A 52 2.58 10.30 6.29
C LEU A 52 1.78 9.07 5.83
N VAL A 53 1.16 8.36 6.76
CA VAL A 53 0.38 7.17 6.46
C VAL A 53 -0.88 7.09 7.33
N GLY A 54 -2.02 6.74 6.73
CA GLY A 54 -3.26 6.55 7.48
C GLY A 54 -4.51 6.62 6.61
N THR A 55 -5.64 6.27 7.23
CA THR A 55 -6.98 6.34 6.62
C THR A 55 -7.77 7.58 7.08
N ASN A 56 -7.41 8.16 8.22
CA ASN A 56 -8.01 9.39 8.73
C ASN A 56 -7.17 10.61 8.32
N ARG A 57 -7.81 11.54 7.58
CA ARG A 57 -7.19 12.79 7.14
C ARG A 57 -6.71 13.66 8.30
N ASP A 58 -7.45 13.68 9.41
CA ASP A 58 -7.19 14.59 10.54
C ASP A 58 -6.28 13.96 11.60
N ALA A 59 -5.97 12.68 11.46
CA ALA A 59 -5.07 11.95 12.36
C ALA A 59 -4.17 10.97 11.58
N PRO A 60 -3.30 11.46 10.67
CA PRO A 60 -2.32 10.62 10.01
C PRO A 60 -1.19 10.25 10.96
N HIS A 61 -0.55 9.10 10.73
CA HIS A 61 0.70 8.75 11.38
C HIS A 61 1.86 9.37 10.62
N LEU A 62 2.72 10.09 11.33
CA LEU A 62 3.98 10.62 10.80
C LEU A 62 5.13 9.72 11.22
N LEU A 63 5.74 9.06 10.24
CA LEU A 63 6.95 8.25 10.42
C LEU A 63 8.15 9.07 9.95
N VAL A 64 9.25 9.07 10.71
CA VAL A 64 10.45 9.86 10.40
C VAL A 64 11.70 9.00 10.54
N VAL A 65 12.67 9.19 9.65
CA VAL A 65 14.00 8.57 9.73
C VAL A 65 15.04 9.66 9.90
N PRO A 66 15.49 9.95 11.14
CA PRO A 66 16.43 11.04 11.40
C PRO A 66 17.76 10.90 10.67
N GLN A 67 18.24 9.66 10.49
CA GLN A 67 19.45 9.37 9.74
C GLN A 67 19.15 8.29 8.68
N PRO A 68 18.76 8.67 7.45
CA PRO A 68 18.36 7.72 6.41
C PRO A 68 19.43 6.72 5.97
N ARG A 69 20.70 6.99 6.28
CA ARG A 69 21.82 6.08 6.00
C ARG A 69 22.00 5.01 7.08
N ASP A 70 21.51 5.30 8.29
CA ASP A 70 21.49 4.33 9.36
C ASP A 70 20.55 3.18 8.97
N ARG A 71 21.06 1.95 9.09
CA ARG A 71 20.32 0.77 8.68
C ARG A 71 19.24 0.40 9.70
N ASP A 72 19.52 0.56 10.97
CA ASP A 72 18.64 0.14 12.05
C ASP A 72 17.45 1.10 12.12
N LEU A 73 17.68 2.40 11.96
CA LEU A 73 16.60 3.39 11.87
C LEU A 73 15.72 3.18 10.62
N ARG A 74 16.31 2.75 9.50
CA ARG A 74 15.51 2.36 8.33
C ARG A 74 14.64 1.13 8.61
N PHE A 75 15.17 0.12 9.29
CA PHE A 75 14.38 -1.05 9.64
C PHE A 75 13.30 -0.75 10.66
N ALA A 76 13.56 0.14 11.63
CA ALA A 76 12.57 0.62 12.57
C ALA A 76 11.39 1.29 11.83
N PHE A 77 11.69 2.21 10.91
CA PHE A 77 10.67 2.83 10.06
C PHE A 77 9.86 1.82 9.25
N LEU A 78 10.50 0.80 8.67
CA LEU A 78 9.81 -0.23 7.90
C LEU A 78 8.95 -1.14 8.79
N ALA A 79 9.37 -1.38 10.03
CA ALA A 79 8.59 -2.11 11.02
C ALA A 79 7.35 -1.30 11.43
N GLU A 80 7.50 -0.03 11.76
CA GLU A 80 6.38 0.87 12.08
C GLU A 80 5.39 1.00 10.90
N LEU A 81 5.91 1.11 9.68
CA LEU A 81 5.07 1.10 8.48
C LEU A 81 4.31 -0.22 8.34
N ALA A 82 4.93 -1.36 8.65
CA ALA A 82 4.28 -2.66 8.62
C ALA A 82 3.18 -2.78 9.68
N ASP A 83 3.41 -2.22 10.87
CA ASP A 83 2.43 -2.20 11.96
C ASP A 83 1.19 -1.35 11.65
N ILE A 84 1.29 -0.43 10.68
CA ILE A 84 0.15 0.36 10.21
C ILE A 84 -0.53 -0.31 9.00
N VAL A 85 0.26 -0.76 8.03
CA VAL A 85 -0.26 -1.26 6.75
C VAL A 85 -0.85 -2.67 6.87
N LEU A 86 -0.22 -3.56 7.64
CA LEU A 86 -0.68 -4.95 7.71
C LEU A 86 -2.04 -5.08 8.42
N PRO A 87 -2.29 -4.44 9.57
CA PRO A 87 -3.62 -4.50 10.19
C PRO A 87 -4.72 -3.91 9.31
N TYR A 88 -4.40 -2.89 8.50
CA TYR A 88 -5.34 -2.37 7.50
C TYR A 88 -5.73 -3.45 6.49
N ILE A 89 -4.76 -4.20 5.97
CA ILE A 89 -5.02 -5.27 5.00
C ILE A 89 -5.76 -6.44 5.65
N ASP A 90 -5.35 -6.85 6.85
CA ASP A 90 -5.97 -7.94 7.59
C ASP A 90 -7.45 -7.63 7.88
N ALA A 91 -7.78 -6.40 8.25
CA ALA A 91 -9.16 -5.97 8.44
C ALA A 91 -10.05 -6.12 7.18
N HIS A 92 -9.47 -5.97 5.99
CA HIS A 92 -10.17 -6.24 4.72
C HIS A 92 -10.24 -7.74 4.39
N ALA A 93 -9.26 -8.52 4.82
CA ALA A 93 -9.29 -9.97 4.66
C ALA A 93 -10.35 -10.62 5.56
N ASP A 94 -10.55 -10.09 6.77
CA ASP A 94 -11.53 -10.58 7.74
C ASP A 94 -12.98 -10.18 7.41
N ALA A 95 -13.16 -9.04 6.72
CA ALA A 95 -14.48 -8.56 6.31
C ALA A 95 -14.96 -9.29 5.05
N VAL A 96 -15.65 -10.41 5.22
CA VAL A 96 -16.12 -11.26 4.13
C VAL A 96 -17.64 -11.29 3.98
N GLU A 97 -18.10 -11.59 2.76
CA GLU A 97 -19.49 -11.89 2.40
C GLU A 97 -19.58 -13.27 1.74
N ALA A 98 -20.69 -13.96 1.99
CA ALA A 98 -20.98 -15.24 1.35
C ALA A 98 -21.31 -15.04 -0.13
N ALA A 99 -20.66 -15.82 -0.99
CA ALA A 99 -20.88 -15.80 -2.42
C ALA A 99 -20.97 -17.21 -3.00
N GLU A 100 -21.78 -17.39 -4.05
CA GLU A 100 -21.84 -18.68 -4.75
C GLU A 100 -20.75 -18.76 -5.83
N ARG A 101 -19.93 -19.79 -5.78
CA ARG A 101 -18.96 -20.12 -6.83
C ARG A 101 -19.25 -21.49 -7.42
N ASN A 102 -19.20 -21.58 -8.75
CA ASN A 102 -19.32 -22.86 -9.45
C ASN A 102 -17.98 -23.58 -9.44
N GLU A 103 -17.89 -24.69 -8.71
CA GLU A 103 -16.71 -25.57 -8.65
C GLU A 103 -17.02 -26.92 -9.30
N THR A 104 -16.00 -27.58 -9.83
CA THR A 104 -16.14 -28.93 -10.40
C THR A 104 -15.93 -29.95 -9.29
N ASP A 105 -16.96 -30.73 -9.02
CA ASP A 105 -16.90 -31.83 -8.06
C ASP A 105 -15.86 -32.87 -8.53
N PRO A 106 -14.81 -33.15 -7.73
CA PRO A 106 -13.75 -34.07 -8.12
C PRO A 106 -14.21 -35.54 -8.22
N GLU A 107 -15.31 -35.93 -7.56
CA GLU A 107 -15.85 -37.29 -7.61
C GLU A 107 -16.83 -37.47 -8.78
N THR A 108 -17.70 -36.48 -9.02
CA THR A 108 -18.78 -36.60 -10.01
C THR A 108 -18.50 -35.89 -11.33
N GLY A 109 -17.49 -35.02 -11.39
CA GLY A 109 -17.14 -34.20 -12.57
C GLY A 109 -18.18 -33.14 -12.94
N LYS A 110 -19.25 -32.98 -12.14
CA LYS A 110 -20.32 -32.01 -12.39
C LYS A 110 -19.98 -30.66 -11.77
N ARG A 111 -20.53 -29.59 -12.36
CA ARG A 111 -20.45 -28.26 -11.74
C ARG A 111 -21.48 -28.16 -10.62
N VAL A 112 -20.99 -27.88 -9.41
CA VAL A 112 -21.81 -27.70 -8.22
C VAL A 112 -21.61 -26.26 -7.72
N LYS A 113 -22.68 -25.66 -7.18
CA LYS A 113 -22.59 -24.38 -6.50
C LYS A 113 -22.07 -24.61 -5.08
N VAL A 114 -20.94 -24.00 -4.78
CA VAL A 114 -20.32 -24.01 -3.45
C VAL A 114 -20.37 -22.60 -2.91
N GLU A 115 -20.76 -22.47 -1.65
CA GLU A 115 -20.68 -21.20 -0.93
C GLU A 115 -19.22 -20.93 -0.55
N VAL A 116 -18.71 -19.75 -0.91
CA VAL A 116 -17.35 -19.30 -0.62
C VAL A 116 -17.41 -17.94 0.03
N GLU A 117 -16.44 -17.66 0.89
CA GLU A 117 -16.26 -16.32 1.47
C GLU A 117 -15.42 -15.46 0.51
N LEU A 118 -15.95 -14.29 0.15
CA LEU A 118 -15.24 -13.26 -0.62
C LEU A 118 -15.06 -12.03 0.26
N CYS A 119 -13.90 -11.38 0.19
CA CYS A 119 -13.71 -10.09 0.86
C CYS A 119 -14.76 -9.07 0.35
N ALA A 120 -15.47 -8.44 1.27
CA ALA A 120 -16.56 -7.50 1.00
C ALA A 120 -16.07 -6.18 0.38
N ASP A 121 -14.81 -5.81 0.62
CA ASP A 121 -14.13 -4.69 -0.05
C ASP A 121 -12.65 -5.01 -0.26
N ALA A 122 -12.02 -4.32 -1.20
CA ALA A 122 -10.59 -4.44 -1.47
C ALA A 122 -9.80 -3.40 -0.66
N ALA A 123 -8.71 -3.82 -0.02
CA ALA A 123 -7.73 -2.89 0.54
C ALA A 123 -7.16 -1.98 -0.57
N GLN A 124 -7.21 -0.66 -0.35
CA GLN A 124 -6.76 0.34 -1.33
C GLN A 124 -5.60 1.16 -0.77
N LEU A 125 -4.52 1.29 -1.55
CA LEU A 125 -3.38 2.13 -1.25
C LEU A 125 -3.31 3.31 -2.22
N ILE A 126 -3.49 4.52 -1.69
CA ILE A 126 -3.38 5.78 -2.45
C ILE A 126 -2.00 6.38 -2.20
N VAL A 127 -1.33 6.76 -3.29
CA VAL A 127 -0.07 7.51 -3.25
C VAL A 127 -0.22 8.83 -4.01
N PRO A 128 0.58 9.88 -3.70
CA PRO A 128 0.37 11.21 -4.26
C PRO A 128 0.54 11.30 -5.79
N ASN A 129 1.44 10.49 -6.34
CA ASN A 129 1.86 10.58 -7.74
C ASN A 129 2.54 9.28 -8.20
N ARG A 130 2.92 9.25 -9.50
CA ARG A 130 3.61 8.11 -10.12
C ARG A 130 4.90 7.72 -9.41
N THR A 131 5.68 8.71 -8.94
CA THR A 131 6.92 8.46 -8.19
C THR A 131 6.64 7.74 -6.86
N GLY A 132 5.51 8.03 -6.21
CA GLY A 132 5.06 7.26 -5.04
C GLY A 132 4.81 5.79 -5.36
N ILE A 133 4.28 5.48 -6.54
CA ILE A 133 4.11 4.09 -7.00
C ILE A 133 5.48 3.42 -7.18
N ASP A 134 6.42 4.12 -7.80
CA ASP A 134 7.77 3.59 -8.02
C ASP A 134 8.50 3.34 -6.69
N PHE A 135 8.27 4.19 -5.69
CA PHE A 135 8.76 3.98 -4.33
C PHE A 135 8.13 2.74 -3.67
N VAL A 136 6.82 2.56 -3.76
CA VAL A 136 6.13 1.35 -3.29
C VAL A 136 6.72 0.08 -3.93
N ARG A 137 6.94 0.10 -5.25
CA ARG A 137 7.58 -1.01 -5.97
C ARG A 137 9.01 -1.27 -5.48
N LEU A 138 9.78 -0.21 -5.24
CA LEU A 138 11.14 -0.29 -4.74
C LEU A 138 11.18 -0.94 -3.36
N LEU A 139 10.34 -0.47 -2.43
CA LEU A 139 10.20 -1.07 -1.10
C LEU A 139 9.81 -2.55 -1.20
N GLY A 140 8.78 -2.87 -1.98
CA GLY A 140 8.33 -4.25 -2.19
C GLY A 140 9.46 -5.18 -2.62
N ARG A 141 10.23 -4.80 -3.65
CA ARG A 141 11.39 -5.59 -4.12
C ARG A 141 12.49 -5.73 -3.08
N SER A 142 12.77 -4.67 -2.31
CA SER A 142 13.88 -4.65 -1.34
C SER A 142 13.62 -5.48 -0.07
N MET A 143 12.35 -5.76 0.24
CA MET A 143 11.91 -6.36 1.50
C MET A 143 11.38 -7.79 1.37
N ARG A 144 10.67 -8.12 0.26
CA ARG A 144 9.83 -9.33 0.16
C ARG A 144 10.53 -10.68 0.40
N PHE A 145 11.86 -10.73 0.24
CA PHE A 145 12.69 -11.94 0.40
C PHE A 145 13.77 -11.79 1.48
N ARG A 146 13.66 -10.77 2.34
CA ARG A 146 14.58 -10.64 3.48
C ARG A 146 14.32 -11.75 4.49
N ARG A 147 15.40 -12.29 5.06
CA ARG A 147 15.34 -13.28 6.14
C ARG A 147 15.20 -12.60 7.49
N THR A 148 14.38 -13.19 8.36
CA THR A 148 14.19 -12.76 9.75
C THR A 148 15.12 -13.53 10.67
N ALA A 149 15.25 -13.08 11.92
CA ALA A 149 16.06 -13.78 12.93
C ALA A 149 15.55 -15.20 13.21
N GLU A 150 14.24 -15.43 13.07
CA GLU A 150 13.64 -16.77 13.20
C GLU A 150 14.07 -17.72 12.07
N GLN A 151 14.33 -17.18 10.87
CA GLN A 151 14.70 -17.97 9.69
C GLN A 151 16.21 -18.18 9.59
N ASP A 152 17.01 -17.22 10.07
CA ASP A 152 18.46 -17.23 9.97
C ASP A 152 19.06 -16.46 11.17
N PRO A 153 19.19 -17.11 12.34
CA PRO A 153 19.67 -16.45 13.57
C PRO A 153 21.09 -15.90 13.47
N GLU A 154 21.93 -16.52 12.62
CA GLU A 154 23.33 -16.14 12.41
C GLU A 154 23.49 -15.00 11.38
N ALA A 155 22.39 -14.55 10.75
CA ALA A 155 22.43 -13.44 9.83
C ALA A 155 22.93 -12.18 10.57
N PRO A 156 23.96 -11.47 10.07
CA PRO A 156 24.51 -10.31 10.78
C PRO A 156 23.51 -9.16 10.98
N TYR A 157 22.44 -9.14 10.17
CA TYR A 157 21.44 -8.07 10.15
C TYR A 157 20.08 -8.62 9.67
N PRO A 158 19.38 -9.40 10.50
CA PRO A 158 18.09 -9.97 10.14
C PRO A 158 17.04 -8.85 9.97
N ALA A 159 16.09 -9.04 9.08
CA ALA A 159 14.96 -8.12 8.96
C ALA A 159 13.96 -8.33 10.10
N PRO A 160 13.24 -7.27 10.53
CA PRO A 160 12.14 -7.42 11.46
C PRO A 160 11.04 -8.37 10.92
N PRO A 161 10.35 -9.16 11.76
CA PRO A 161 9.46 -10.24 11.31
C PRO A 161 8.38 -9.85 10.30
N ARG A 162 7.78 -8.66 10.46
CA ARG A 162 6.68 -8.16 9.62
C ARG A 162 7.13 -7.54 8.29
N VAL A 163 8.40 -7.16 8.17
CA VAL A 163 8.93 -6.43 7.01
C VAL A 163 8.89 -7.25 5.72
N PRO A 164 9.24 -8.55 5.70
CA PRO A 164 9.10 -9.36 4.49
C PRO A 164 7.65 -9.50 4.01
N LEU A 165 6.69 -9.63 4.94
CA LEU A 165 5.27 -9.70 4.59
C LEU A 165 4.77 -8.38 3.98
N LEU A 166 5.12 -7.25 4.60
CA LEU A 166 4.87 -5.93 4.01
C LEU A 166 5.46 -5.84 2.59
N GLY A 167 6.68 -6.34 2.37
CA GLY A 167 7.32 -6.36 1.06
C GLY A 167 6.52 -7.12 -0.01
N ARG A 168 5.89 -8.23 0.35
CA ARG A 168 5.01 -8.98 -0.56
C ARG A 168 3.76 -8.18 -0.92
N TRP A 169 3.11 -7.55 0.06
CA TRP A 169 1.94 -6.70 -0.18
C TRP A 169 2.26 -5.46 -1.01
N LEU A 170 3.35 -4.75 -0.73
CA LEU A 170 3.77 -3.60 -1.53
C LEU A 170 4.17 -4.01 -2.96
N THR A 171 4.70 -5.23 -3.14
CA THR A 171 4.90 -5.78 -4.49
C THR A 171 3.56 -5.95 -5.22
N HIS A 172 2.58 -6.56 -4.55
CA HIS A 172 1.23 -6.75 -5.10
C HIS A 172 0.57 -5.43 -5.50
N PHE A 173 0.59 -4.42 -4.61
CA PHE A 173 0.05 -3.08 -4.92
C PHE A 173 0.80 -2.41 -6.06
N GLY A 174 2.13 -2.47 -6.06
CA GLY A 174 2.96 -1.87 -7.10
C GLY A 174 2.72 -2.47 -8.50
N GLU A 175 2.48 -3.78 -8.58
CA GLU A 175 2.18 -4.48 -9.84
C GLU A 175 0.76 -4.19 -10.34
N ARG A 176 -0.20 -4.02 -9.43
CA ARG A 176 -1.61 -3.72 -9.77
C ARG A 176 -1.93 -2.24 -9.88
N ALA A 177 -0.97 -1.36 -9.61
CA ALA A 177 -1.16 0.08 -9.65
C ALA A 177 -1.75 0.53 -11.00
N ARG A 178 -2.78 1.38 -10.93
CA ARG A 178 -3.45 1.97 -12.08
C ARG A 178 -3.17 3.46 -12.10
N VAL A 179 -2.81 4.01 -13.26
CA VAL A 179 -2.60 5.44 -13.48
C VAL A 179 -3.41 5.89 -14.67
#